data_AF-A0A2E0DV21-F1
#
_entry.id   AF-A0A2E0DV21-F1
#
_cell.length_a   1.000
_cell.length_b   1.000
_cell.length_c   1.000
_cell.angle_alpha   90.00
_cell.angle_beta   90.00
_cell.angle_gamma   90.00
#
_symmetry.space_group_name_H-M   'P 1'
#
loop_
_entity.id
_entity.type
_entity.pdbx_description
1 polymer ?
#
loop_
_entity_poly.entity_id
_entity_poly.type
_entity_poly.pdbx_seq_one_letter_code
_entity_poly.pdbx_strand_id
1 'polypeptide(L)'
;MSEGDTEVISSDATDDASVSGSEIFSDMLRHMMAPLFIGMIFGAIWQLTVMPRIDSFVPNPVHGAFAMYLIASPLIYKQLVGMEMRRAGEYAMGFAVTACILSLVWMFGTSSLYLGGFIPAIAWLFISSYWLQFEFPPFRYGLWHGMAVNIGGFGGGVLVFIYF
;
A
#
# COMPACT_ATOMS: atom_id res chain seq x y z
N MET A 1 -12.08 -16.67 65.64
CA MET A 1 -11.53 -17.98 65.22
C MET A 1 -12.69 -18.79 64.67
N SER A 2 -12.91 -18.96 63.37
CA SER A 2 -12.22 -18.42 62.18
C SER A 2 -13.27 -17.87 61.20
N GLU A 3 -12.97 -16.73 60.59
CA GLU A 3 -13.68 -16.22 59.41
C GLU A 3 -13.42 -17.16 58.23
N GLY A 4 -14.43 -17.36 57.39
CA GLY A 4 -14.34 -18.21 56.22
C GLY A 4 -13.49 -17.52 55.15
N ASP A 5 -12.36 -18.13 54.82
CA ASP A 5 -11.48 -17.72 53.74
C ASP A 5 -12.25 -17.77 52.42
N THR A 6 -12.57 -16.58 51.93
CA THR A 6 -13.10 -16.39 50.58
C THR A 6 -11.92 -16.58 49.63
N GLU A 7 -11.89 -17.70 48.91
CA GLU A 7 -10.95 -17.89 47.81
C GLU A 7 -11.19 -16.78 46.77
N VAL A 8 -10.32 -15.77 46.82
CA VAL A 8 -10.20 -14.74 45.80
C VAL A 8 -9.79 -15.46 44.53
N ILE A 9 -10.73 -15.56 43.58
CA ILE A 9 -10.45 -15.94 42.20
C ILE A 9 -9.41 -14.94 41.70
N SER A 10 -8.16 -15.41 41.63
CA SER A 10 -7.05 -14.74 40.97
C SER A 10 -7.55 -14.35 39.58
N SER A 11 -7.82 -13.06 39.40
CA SER A 11 -8.00 -12.47 38.08
C SER A 11 -6.77 -12.87 37.28
N ASP A 12 -6.98 -13.76 36.31
CA ASP A 12 -6.06 -13.98 35.22
C ASP A 12 -5.90 -12.63 34.54
N ALA A 13 -4.89 -11.89 35.00
CA ALA A 13 -4.40 -10.69 34.37
C ALA A 13 -3.76 -11.18 33.08
N THR A 14 -4.60 -11.37 32.07
CA THR A 14 -4.16 -11.30 30.69
C THR A 14 -3.48 -9.94 30.57
N ASP A 15 -2.16 -9.98 30.58
CA ASP A 15 -1.26 -8.89 30.24
C ASP A 15 -1.66 -8.46 28.82
N ASP A 16 -2.67 -7.61 28.72
CA ASP A 16 -2.99 -6.83 27.54
C ASP A 16 -1.76 -5.94 27.35
N ALA A 17 -0.76 -6.48 26.64
CA ALA A 17 0.43 -5.77 26.24
C ALA A 17 -0.04 -4.49 25.56
N SER A 18 0.02 -3.38 26.29
CA SER A 18 -0.48 -2.09 25.83
C SER A 18 0.41 -1.67 24.67
N VAL A 19 0.01 -2.02 23.44
CA VAL A 19 0.72 -1.63 22.22
C VAL A 19 0.91 -0.12 22.27
N SER A 20 2.16 0.31 22.25
CA SER A 20 2.49 1.73 22.41
C SER A 20 1.97 2.48 21.19
N GLY A 21 1.39 3.68 21.37
CA GLY A 21 0.96 4.51 20.25
C GLY A 21 2.08 4.79 19.22
N SER A 22 3.34 4.70 19.65
CA SER A 22 4.52 4.78 18.78
C SER A 22 4.68 3.58 17.83
N GLU A 23 4.33 2.37 18.27
CA GLU A 23 4.38 1.15 17.46
C GLU A 23 3.27 1.18 16.40
N ILE A 24 2.06 1.62 16.79
CA ILE A 24 0.94 1.84 15.87
C ILE A 24 1.29 2.88 14.81
N PHE A 25 1.92 3.98 15.22
CA PHE A 25 2.36 5.02 14.29
C PHE A 25 3.46 4.54 13.34
N SER A 26 4.42 3.76 13.85
CA SER A 26 5.48 3.18 13.03
C SER A 26 4.92 2.20 11.99
N ASP A 27 3.99 1.33 12.41
CA ASP A 27 3.35 0.38 11.50
C ASP A 27 2.45 1.09 10.47
N MET A 28 1.77 2.16 10.89
CA MET A 28 1.07 3.06 9.98
C MET A 28 1.97 3.64 8.90
N LEU A 29 3.11 4.22 9.29
CA LEU A 29 4.05 4.79 8.33
C LEU A 29 4.61 3.72 7.39
N ARG A 30 4.89 2.52 7.91
CA ARG A 30 5.37 1.39 7.10
C ARG A 30 4.35 1.02 6.03
N HIS A 31 3.07 0.89 6.36
CA HIS A 31 2.08 0.45 5.40
C HIS A 31 1.50 1.55 4.50
N MET A 32 1.54 2.82 4.93
CA MET A 32 1.11 3.94 4.10
C MET A 32 2.25 4.52 3.25
N MET A 33 3.34 4.93 3.90
CA MET A 33 4.35 5.75 3.26
C MET A 33 5.30 4.93 2.41
N ALA A 34 5.71 3.75 2.86
CA ALA A 34 6.66 2.94 2.10
C ALA A 34 6.13 2.51 0.72
N PRO A 35 4.90 1.96 0.55
CA PRO A 35 4.40 1.64 -0.79
C PRO A 35 4.19 2.90 -1.64
N LEU A 36 3.82 4.04 -1.05
CA LEU A 36 3.73 5.32 -1.75
C LEU A 36 5.10 5.76 -2.29
N PHE A 37 6.15 5.73 -1.46
CA PHE A 37 7.49 6.10 -1.88
C PHE A 37 8.08 5.13 -2.90
N ILE A 38 7.86 3.82 -2.73
CA ILE A 38 8.27 2.82 -3.73
C ILE A 38 7.58 3.12 -5.07
N GLY A 39 6.26 3.39 -5.04
CA GLY A 39 5.53 3.80 -6.23
C GLY A 39 6.13 5.05 -6.86
N MET A 40 6.45 6.07 -6.07
CA MET A 40 7.08 7.31 -6.52
C MET A 40 8.43 7.06 -7.20
N ILE A 41 9.31 6.25 -6.60
CA ILE A 41 10.59 5.90 -7.19
C ILE A 41 10.39 5.16 -8.50
N PHE A 42 9.47 4.19 -8.55
CA PHE A 42 9.21 3.43 -9.77
C PHE A 42 8.58 4.30 -10.87
N GLY A 43 7.63 5.18 -10.54
CA GLY A 43 7.09 6.13 -11.49
C GLY A 43 8.16 7.08 -12.04
N ALA A 44 9.03 7.59 -11.19
CA ALA A 44 10.17 8.42 -11.58
C ALA A 44 11.14 7.67 -12.52
N ILE A 45 11.51 6.43 -12.18
CA ILE A 45 12.37 5.59 -13.04
C ILE A 45 11.71 5.39 -14.40
N TRP A 46 10.42 5.10 -14.46
CA TRP A 46 9.70 4.92 -15.72
C TRP A 46 9.65 6.21 -16.55
N GLN A 47 9.42 7.35 -15.90
CA GLN A 47 9.45 8.67 -16.55
C GLN A 47 10.83 9.00 -17.13
N LEU A 48 11.92 8.63 -16.46
CA LEU A 48 13.29 8.89 -16.95
C LEU A 48 13.72 7.92 -18.07
N THR A 49 13.23 6.68 -18.02
CA THR A 49 13.77 5.60 -18.86
C THR A 49 12.85 5.21 -20.02
N VAL A 50 11.53 5.25 -19.86
CA VAL A 50 10.60 4.77 -20.88
C VAL A 50 9.95 5.92 -21.63
N MET A 51 9.42 6.91 -20.91
CA MET A 51 8.69 8.03 -21.53
C MET A 51 9.49 8.79 -22.61
N PRO A 52 10.81 9.02 -22.50
CA PRO A 52 11.57 9.70 -23.56
C PRO A 52 11.81 8.86 -24.81
N ARG A 53 11.46 7.56 -24.78
CA ARG A 53 11.69 6.59 -25.86
C ARG A 53 10.41 6.18 -26.58
N ILE A 54 9.26 6.70 -26.15
CA ILE A 54 7.95 6.36 -26.72
C ILE A 54 7.24 7.63 -27.17
N ASP A 55 6.59 7.57 -28.33
CA ASP A 55 5.74 8.65 -28.86
C ASP A 55 4.27 8.49 -28.45
N SER A 56 3.98 7.54 -27.55
CA SER A 56 2.64 7.21 -27.05
C SER A 56 2.47 7.68 -25.60
N PHE A 57 1.25 8.04 -25.23
CA PHE A 57 0.89 8.35 -23.85
C PHE A 57 0.90 7.11 -22.93
N VAL A 58 0.75 5.91 -23.48
CA VAL A 58 0.73 4.63 -22.75
C VAL A 58 1.84 3.72 -23.29
N PRO A 59 2.56 3.00 -22.42
CA PRO A 59 2.46 2.94 -20.95
C PRO A 59 3.05 4.16 -20.24
N ASN A 60 2.23 4.83 -19.43
CA ASN A 60 2.63 5.98 -18.62
C ASN A 60 3.37 5.55 -17.33
N PRO A 61 3.94 6.49 -16.55
CA PRO A 61 4.67 6.19 -15.31
C PRO A 61 3.92 5.32 -14.29
N VAL A 62 2.59 5.45 -14.21
CA VAL A 62 1.78 4.66 -13.28
C VAL A 62 1.75 3.18 -13.71
N HIS A 63 1.62 2.91 -15.02
CA HIS A 63 1.71 1.55 -15.55
C HIS A 63 3.08 0.93 -15.24
N GLY A 64 4.14 1.72 -15.40
CA GLY A 64 5.50 1.34 -15.04
C GLY A 64 5.65 0.99 -13.57
N ALA A 65 5.11 1.84 -12.69
CA ALA A 65 5.12 1.62 -11.25
C ALA A 65 4.39 0.32 -10.88
N PHE A 66 3.22 0.06 -11.44
CA PHE A 66 2.50 -1.20 -11.23
C PHE A 66 3.28 -2.42 -11.70
N ALA A 67 3.84 -2.37 -12.91
CA ALA A 67 4.59 -3.49 -13.47
C ALA A 67 5.83 -3.83 -12.62
N MET A 68 6.63 -2.82 -12.28
CA MET A 68 7.82 -3.01 -11.45
C MET A 68 7.47 -3.48 -10.03
N TYR A 69 6.39 -2.95 -9.45
CA TYR A 69 5.94 -3.37 -8.14
C TYR A 69 5.41 -4.80 -8.13
N LEU A 70 4.67 -5.23 -9.16
CA LEU A 70 4.23 -6.63 -9.29
C LEU A 70 5.41 -7.60 -9.35
N ILE A 71 6.45 -7.25 -10.11
CA ILE A 71 7.68 -8.05 -10.20
C ILE A 71 8.37 -8.10 -8.83
N ALA A 72 8.46 -6.97 -8.14
CA ALA A 72 9.05 -6.88 -6.80
C ALA A 72 8.13 -7.38 -5.67
N SER A 73 6.89 -7.79 -5.98
CA SER A 73 5.84 -8.02 -4.99
C SER A 73 6.16 -9.10 -3.96
N PRO A 74 6.89 -10.20 -4.25
CA PRO A 74 7.28 -11.17 -3.22
C PRO A 74 8.25 -10.59 -2.18
N LEU A 75 9.20 -9.75 -2.63
CA LEU A 75 10.16 -9.10 -1.73
C LEU A 75 9.47 -8.05 -0.86
N ILE A 76 8.59 -7.26 -1.48
CA ILE A 76 7.78 -6.25 -0.83
C ILE A 76 6.84 -6.90 0.19
N TYR A 77 6.18 -8.00 -0.16
CA TYR A 77 5.33 -8.76 0.76
C TYR A 77 6.12 -9.21 2.00
N LYS A 78 7.30 -9.79 1.80
CA LYS A 78 8.18 -10.21 2.90
C LYS A 78 8.58 -9.02 3.79
N GLN A 79 8.93 -7.88 3.19
CA GLN A 79 9.47 -6.74 3.91
C GLN A 79 8.41 -5.87 4.59
N LEU A 80 7.24 -5.70 3.99
CA LEU A 80 6.19 -4.82 4.50
C LEU A 80 5.14 -5.58 5.30
N VAL A 81 4.80 -6.80 4.90
CA VAL A 81 3.71 -7.55 5.54
C VAL A 81 4.26 -8.61 6.50
N GLY A 82 5.41 -9.23 6.19
CA GLY A 82 6.10 -10.13 7.11
C GLY A 82 5.39 -11.47 7.41
N MET A 83 4.32 -11.78 6.69
CA MET A 83 3.56 -13.02 6.80
C MET A 83 4.19 -14.19 6.02
N GLU A 84 3.64 -15.40 6.16
CA GLU A 84 4.11 -16.62 5.47
C GLU A 84 4.22 -16.44 3.94
N MET A 85 5.41 -16.73 3.38
CA MET A 85 5.67 -16.60 1.94
C MET A 85 4.75 -17.45 1.05
N ARG A 86 4.17 -18.54 1.57
CA ARG A 86 3.16 -19.35 0.86
C ARG A 86 1.96 -18.52 0.39
N ARG A 87 1.64 -17.44 1.11
CA ARG A 87 0.50 -16.55 0.84
C ARG A 87 0.90 -15.28 0.08
N ALA A 88 2.16 -15.15 -0.36
CA ALA A 88 2.61 -14.02 -1.17
C ALA A 88 1.81 -13.87 -2.48
N GLY A 89 1.31 -14.98 -3.03
CA GLY A 89 0.43 -14.97 -4.21
C GLY A 89 -0.91 -14.26 -3.97
N GLU A 90 -1.49 -14.39 -2.76
CA GLU A 90 -2.74 -13.68 -2.40
C GLU A 90 -2.51 -12.16 -2.40
N TYR A 91 -1.37 -11.72 -1.87
CA TYR A 91 -0.96 -10.32 -1.87
C TYR A 91 -0.75 -9.79 -3.29
N ALA A 92 0.01 -10.52 -4.11
CA ALA A 92 0.25 -10.16 -5.51
C ALA A 92 -1.06 -10.08 -6.30
N MET A 93 -2.00 -11.00 -6.06
CA MET A 93 -3.33 -10.98 -6.67
C MET A 93 -4.15 -9.75 -6.26
N GLY A 94 -4.15 -9.40 -4.98
CA GLY A 94 -4.81 -8.18 -4.49
C GLY A 94 -4.24 -6.93 -5.14
N PHE A 95 -2.91 -6.85 -5.22
CA PHE A 95 -2.25 -5.75 -5.92
C PHE A 95 -2.59 -5.74 -7.42
N ALA A 96 -2.56 -6.89 -8.09
CA ALA A 96 -2.85 -7.01 -9.51
C ALA A 96 -4.27 -6.53 -9.86
N VAL A 97 -5.26 -6.81 -9.01
CA VAL A 97 -6.63 -6.32 -9.22
C VAL A 97 -6.66 -4.79 -9.24
N THR A 98 -6.06 -4.13 -8.25
CA THR A 98 -5.97 -2.67 -8.22
C THR A 98 -5.20 -2.13 -9.42
N ALA A 99 -4.06 -2.74 -9.73
CA ALA A 99 -3.20 -2.33 -10.84
C ALA A 99 -3.93 -2.42 -12.19
N CYS A 100 -4.65 -3.51 -12.46
CA CYS A 100 -5.40 -3.70 -13.70
C CYS A 100 -6.53 -2.66 -13.84
N ILE A 101 -7.35 -2.49 -12.80
CA ILE A 101 -8.47 -1.54 -12.83
C ILE A 101 -7.96 -0.11 -13.06
N LEU A 102 -6.95 0.31 -12.29
CA LEU A 102 -6.41 1.66 -12.42
C LEU A 102 -5.63 1.84 -13.72
N SER A 103 -4.93 0.81 -14.22
CA SER A 103 -4.30 0.88 -15.54
C SER A 103 -5.32 1.17 -16.64
N LEU A 104 -6.47 0.50 -16.64
CA LEU A 104 -7.55 0.79 -17.60
C LEU A 104 -8.02 2.24 -17.49
N VAL A 105 -8.19 2.75 -16.26
CA VAL A 105 -8.55 4.15 -16.03
C VAL A 105 -7.49 5.11 -16.58
N TRP A 106 -6.21 4.78 -16.44
CA TRP A 106 -5.10 5.58 -16.93
C TRP A 106 -4.91 5.56 -18.45
N MET A 107 -5.68 4.77 -19.19
CA MET A 107 -5.68 4.80 -20.66
C MET A 107 -6.51 5.97 -21.24
N PHE A 108 -7.38 6.60 -20.45
CA PHE A 108 -8.30 7.65 -20.90
C PHE A 108 -7.71 9.08 -20.93
N GLY A 109 -6.38 9.23 -20.85
CA GLY A 109 -5.70 10.51 -21.03
C GLY A 109 -5.92 11.51 -19.88
N THR A 110 -6.22 12.77 -20.19
CA THR A 110 -6.35 13.86 -19.20
C THR A 110 -7.50 13.65 -18.22
N SER A 111 -8.61 13.05 -18.66
CA SER A 111 -9.75 12.73 -17.78
C SER A 111 -9.39 11.72 -16.69
N SER A 112 -8.33 10.93 -16.87
CA SER A 112 -7.84 9.96 -15.89
C SER A 112 -7.32 10.60 -14.61
N LEU A 113 -7.01 11.90 -14.59
CA LEU A 113 -6.56 12.58 -13.36
C LEU A 113 -7.62 12.53 -12.25
N TYR A 114 -8.90 12.67 -12.60
CA TYR A 114 -9.99 12.61 -11.63
C TYR A 114 -10.23 11.19 -11.13
N LEU A 115 -10.42 10.25 -12.07
CA LEU A 115 -10.82 8.88 -11.75
C LEU A 115 -9.66 7.98 -11.30
N GLY A 116 -8.45 8.23 -11.80
CA GLY A 116 -7.24 7.48 -11.50
C GLY A 116 -6.32 8.15 -10.49
N GLY A 117 -6.36 9.48 -10.38
CA GLY A 117 -5.57 10.24 -9.39
C GLY A 117 -6.38 10.57 -8.14
N PHE A 118 -7.32 11.52 -8.26
CA PHE A 118 -8.02 12.10 -7.11
C PHE A 118 -8.91 11.12 -6.35
N ILE A 119 -9.80 10.40 -7.04
CA ILE A 119 -10.73 9.47 -6.37
C ILE A 119 -9.96 8.37 -5.62
N PRO A 120 -8.96 7.69 -6.22
CA PRO A 120 -8.16 6.70 -5.50
C PRO A 120 -7.35 7.31 -4.36
N ALA A 121 -6.83 8.53 -4.49
CA ALA A 121 -6.13 9.21 -3.40
C ALA A 121 -7.02 9.47 -2.19
N ILE A 122 -8.22 10.01 -2.43
CA ILE A 122 -9.20 10.26 -1.37
C ILE A 122 -9.62 8.93 -0.74
N ALA A 123 -10.01 7.95 -1.55
CA ALA A 123 -10.40 6.63 -1.07
C ALA A 123 -9.28 5.98 -0.25
N TRP A 124 -8.02 6.08 -0.69
CA TRP A 124 -6.87 5.55 0.01
C TRP A 124 -6.67 6.22 1.37
N LEU A 125 -6.76 7.55 1.48
CA LEU A 125 -6.64 8.25 2.77
C LEU A 125 -7.76 7.86 3.74
N PHE A 126 -9.01 7.78 3.25
CA PHE A 126 -10.15 7.36 4.07
C PHE A 126 -10.06 5.89 4.50
N ILE A 127 -9.64 5.00 3.60
CA ILE A 127 -9.44 3.59 3.92
C ILE A 127 -8.33 3.47 4.96
N SER A 128 -7.23 4.20 4.78
CA SER A 128 -6.08 4.15 5.69
C SER A 128 -6.47 4.56 7.12
N SER A 129 -7.31 5.59 7.32
CA SER A 129 -7.72 5.99 8.68
C SER A 129 -8.48 4.91 9.45
N TYR A 130 -9.13 3.97 8.76
CA TYR A 130 -9.86 2.85 9.37
C TYR A 130 -9.06 1.55 9.38
N TRP A 131 -8.34 1.25 8.29
CA TRP A 131 -7.69 -0.04 8.07
C TRP A 131 -6.46 -0.25 8.97
N LEU A 132 -5.86 0.82 9.45
CA LEU A 132 -4.73 0.75 10.40
C LEU A 132 -5.06 0.07 11.73
N GLN A 133 -6.34 -0.14 12.04
CA GLN A 133 -6.80 -0.72 13.30
C GLN A 133 -6.91 -2.25 13.26
N PHE A 134 -6.71 -2.88 12.09
CA PHE A 134 -6.99 -4.30 11.90
C PHE A 134 -5.84 -5.03 11.19
N GLU A 135 -5.61 -6.28 11.58
CA GLU A 135 -4.81 -7.21 10.79
C GLU A 135 -5.65 -7.79 9.64
N PHE A 136 -5.14 -7.72 8.41
CA PHE A 136 -5.88 -8.17 7.24
C PHE A 136 -5.28 -9.39 6.56
N PRO A 137 -6.09 -10.16 5.79
CA PRO A 137 -5.53 -11.12 4.85
C PRO A 137 -4.61 -10.41 3.83
N PRO A 138 -3.55 -11.09 3.34
CA PRO A 138 -2.58 -10.55 2.38
C PRO A 138 -3.21 -9.85 1.17
N PHE A 139 -4.32 -10.39 0.66
CA PHE A 139 -5.05 -9.80 -0.47
C PHE A 139 -5.47 -8.35 -0.24
N ARG A 140 -5.96 -8.01 0.96
CA ARG A 140 -6.38 -6.65 1.30
C ARG A 140 -5.19 -5.69 1.42
N TYR A 141 -4.07 -6.14 1.98
CA TYR A 141 -2.83 -5.36 1.93
C TYR A 141 -2.39 -5.09 0.48
N GLY A 142 -2.54 -6.07 -0.41
CA GLY A 142 -2.27 -5.89 -1.84
C GLY A 142 -3.14 -4.80 -2.47
N LEU A 143 -4.46 -4.82 -2.21
CA LEU A 143 -5.37 -3.78 -2.70
C LEU A 143 -4.97 -2.39 -2.20
N TRP A 144 -4.69 -2.29 -0.90
CA TRP A 144 -4.36 -1.04 -0.22
C TRP A 144 -3.02 -0.46 -0.68
N HIS A 145 -1.97 -1.29 -0.72
CA HIS A 145 -0.67 -0.88 -1.26
C HIS A 145 -0.75 -0.54 -2.76
N GLY A 146 -1.63 -1.19 -3.52
CA GLY A 146 -1.89 -0.86 -4.92
C GLY A 146 -2.34 0.58 -5.11
N MET A 147 -3.23 1.09 -4.25
CA MET A 147 -3.66 2.48 -4.29
C MET A 147 -2.53 3.45 -3.91
N ALA A 148 -1.72 3.10 -2.90
CA ALA A 148 -0.55 3.90 -2.53
C ALA A 148 0.46 4.00 -3.69
N VAL A 149 0.74 2.88 -4.37
CA VAL A 149 1.66 2.83 -5.51
C VAL A 149 1.13 3.62 -6.70
N ASN A 150 -0.18 3.60 -6.94
CA ASN A 150 -0.81 4.44 -7.97
C ASN A 150 -0.52 5.93 -7.74
N ILE A 151 -0.77 6.41 -6.52
CA ILE A 151 -0.59 7.81 -6.13
C ILE A 151 0.89 8.18 -6.20
N GLY A 152 1.74 7.32 -5.63
CA GLY A 152 3.19 7.46 -5.67
C GLY A 152 3.71 7.55 -7.11
N GLY A 153 3.38 6.57 -7.94
CA GLY A 153 3.82 6.47 -9.33
C GLY A 153 3.43 7.67 -10.18
N PHE A 154 2.21 8.17 -9.99
CA PHE A 154 1.77 9.41 -10.62
C PHE A 154 2.62 10.60 -10.12
N GLY A 155 2.76 10.77 -8.80
CA GLY A 155 3.54 11.85 -8.21
C GLY A 155 5.01 11.84 -8.64
N GLY A 156 5.65 10.67 -8.69
CA GLY A 156 7.03 10.51 -9.12
C GLY A 156 7.23 10.83 -10.60
N GLY A 157 6.30 10.39 -11.45
CA GLY A 157 6.32 10.72 -12.87
C GLY A 157 6.17 12.22 -13.12
N VAL A 158 5.20 12.87 -12.45
CA VAL A 158 5.00 14.33 -12.54
C VAL A 158 6.20 15.10 -12.03
N LEU A 159 6.78 14.69 -10.89
CA LEU A 159 7.95 15.35 -10.32
C LEU A 159 9.11 15.32 -11.32
N VAL A 160 9.44 14.14 -11.87
CA VAL A 160 10.50 14.05 -12.87
C VAL A 160 10.18 14.91 -14.09
N PHE A 161 8.96 14.84 -14.63
CA PHE A 161 8.55 15.61 -15.81
C PHE A 161 8.70 17.13 -15.63
N ILE A 162 8.56 17.64 -14.41
CA ILE A 162 8.71 19.08 -14.11
C ILE A 162 10.19 19.48 -14.00
N TYR A 163 11.02 18.62 -13.43
CA TYR A 163 12.40 18.97 -13.05
C TYR A 163 13.49 18.46 -14.02
N PHE A 164 13.17 17.55 -14.93
CA PHE A 164 14.10 16.92 -15.88
C PHE A 164 13.48 16.81 -17.28
#